data_AF-A0A8J4AS76-F1
#
_entry.id   AF-A0A8J4AS76-F1
#
_cell.length_a   1.000
_cell.length_b   1.000
_cell.length_c   1.000
_cell.angle_alpha   90.00
_cell.angle_beta   90.00
_cell.angle_gamma   90.00
#
_symmetry.space_group_name_H-M   'P 1'
#
loop_
_entity.id
_entity.type
_entity.pdbx_description
1 polymer ?
#
loop_
_entity_poly.entity_id
_entity_poly.type
_entity_poly.pdbx_seq_one_letter_code
_entity_poly.pdbx_strand_id
1 'polypeptide(L)'
;MMGKVTCGLAGWDPPALRPCSHDWYPENGGAVLRRLVPGIQAFDWEQKALLLRVADELLTAGPRLSDPRVLPRQVCHADANDDNCVVSEDSGEVVGLIDFGDMAIMPRVCEVGITMLYALILGLNRPMGPSAPATTRHQATSDGDGVTMKVTEDQYSAGSDDSTAAAEAEATTVAAAVVTCTDEESDMRTLQRLLEVAGLVLCGYQRVVPLRPEELQVIPLLLRGRLAQSLALGAASVVADPGNAAYLLATQRPGWRMIRLLVPGSVMTDEEMLQNMLAVAEGLRVGERVY
;
A
#
# COMPACT_ATOMS: atom_id res chain seq x y z
N MET A 1 -3.07 -4.90 -13.16
CA MET A 1 -3.26 -6.28 -12.64
C MET A 1 -4.53 -6.42 -11.80
N MET A 2 -4.68 -5.69 -10.70
CA MET A 2 -5.76 -5.90 -9.71
C MET A 2 -7.18 -6.00 -10.31
N GLY A 3 -7.57 -5.10 -11.22
CA GLY A 3 -8.89 -5.18 -11.87
C GLY A 3 -9.15 -6.51 -12.62
N LYS A 4 -8.11 -7.12 -13.21
CA LYS A 4 -8.23 -8.44 -13.87
C LYS A 4 -8.50 -9.55 -12.84
N VAL A 5 -7.80 -9.52 -11.72
CA VAL A 5 -8.00 -10.50 -10.63
C VAL A 5 -9.39 -10.34 -10.01
N THR A 6 -9.82 -9.10 -9.75
CA THR A 6 -11.18 -8.81 -9.28
C THR A 6 -12.25 -9.36 -10.23
N CYS A 7 -12.08 -9.22 -11.55
CA CYS A 7 -12.99 -9.83 -12.53
C CYS A 7 -12.90 -11.35 -12.55
N GLY A 8 -11.71 -11.93 -12.40
CA GLY A 8 -11.51 -13.38 -12.38
C GLY A 8 -12.16 -14.07 -11.17
N LEU A 9 -12.22 -13.38 -10.03
CA LEU A 9 -12.89 -13.85 -8.81
C LEU A 9 -14.40 -13.55 -8.80
N ALA A 10 -14.91 -12.79 -9.76
CA ALA A 10 -16.30 -12.37 -9.77
C ALA A 10 -17.25 -13.57 -9.95
N GLY A 11 -18.24 -13.68 -9.07
CA GLY A 11 -19.21 -14.78 -9.07
C GLY A 11 -18.67 -16.11 -8.53
N TRP A 12 -17.38 -16.20 -8.20
CA TRP A 12 -16.85 -17.33 -7.45
C TRP A 12 -17.36 -17.28 -6.01
N ASP A 13 -17.82 -18.42 -5.49
CA ASP A 13 -18.54 -18.49 -4.22
C ASP A 13 -18.19 -19.75 -3.42
N PRO A 14 -16.97 -19.83 -2.86
CA PRO A 14 -16.50 -21.00 -2.15
C PRO A 14 -17.15 -21.11 -0.75
N PRO A 15 -17.67 -22.29 -0.36
CA PRO A 15 -18.24 -22.50 0.98
C PRO A 15 -17.26 -22.21 2.13
N ALA A 16 -15.95 -22.39 1.91
CA ALA A 16 -14.92 -22.11 2.91
C ALA A 16 -14.87 -20.65 3.35
N LEU A 17 -15.39 -19.72 2.54
CA LEU A 17 -15.46 -18.30 2.87
C LEU A 17 -16.83 -17.89 3.48
N ARG A 18 -17.68 -18.87 3.85
CA ARG A 18 -18.99 -18.64 4.48
C ARG A 18 -19.12 -19.38 5.81
N PRO A 19 -19.51 -18.74 6.93
CA PRO A 19 -19.53 -17.31 7.25
C PRO A 19 -18.25 -16.94 8.02
N CYS A 20 -17.20 -16.52 7.32
CA CYS A 20 -16.01 -15.98 7.98
C CYS A 20 -16.20 -14.48 8.21
N SER A 21 -16.30 -14.04 9.46
CA SER A 21 -16.11 -12.62 9.82
C SER A 21 -14.73 -12.50 10.44
N HIS A 22 -13.89 -11.63 9.89
CA HIS A 22 -12.52 -11.38 10.37
C HIS A 22 -12.30 -9.91 10.72
N ASP A 23 -11.25 -9.63 11.49
CA ASP A 23 -10.93 -8.28 11.97
C ASP A 23 -10.58 -7.31 10.83
N TRP A 24 -10.14 -7.81 9.67
CA TRP A 24 -9.84 -7.01 8.48
C TRP A 24 -11.04 -6.56 7.64
N TYR A 25 -12.28 -6.98 7.98
CA TYR A 25 -13.47 -6.47 7.28
C TYR A 25 -13.62 -4.96 7.57
N PRO A 26 -13.89 -4.11 6.56
CA PRO A 26 -13.93 -2.66 6.75
C PRO A 26 -15.04 -2.24 7.73
N GLU A 27 -16.19 -2.92 7.71
CA GLU A 27 -17.30 -2.69 8.65
C GLU A 27 -16.96 -3.05 10.11
N ASN A 28 -15.98 -3.94 10.31
CA ASN A 28 -15.52 -4.34 11.64
C ASN A 28 -14.39 -3.43 12.16
N GLY A 29 -13.70 -2.71 11.27
CA GLY A 29 -12.46 -1.99 11.59
C GLY A 29 -12.60 -1.03 12.77
N GLY A 30 -13.72 -0.31 12.88
CA GLY A 30 -13.95 0.59 14.01
C GLY A 30 -14.06 -0.13 15.36
N ALA A 31 -14.73 -1.29 15.41
CA ALA A 31 -14.82 -2.10 16.62
C ALA A 31 -13.46 -2.72 16.99
N VAL A 32 -12.69 -3.17 15.99
CA VAL A 32 -11.34 -3.71 16.16
C VAL A 32 -10.40 -2.67 16.76
N LEU A 33 -10.40 -1.45 16.21
CA LEU A 33 -9.58 -0.35 16.72
C LEU A 33 -9.93 0.00 18.17
N ARG A 34 -11.23 0.14 18.50
CA ARG A 34 -11.65 0.41 19.88
C ARG A 34 -11.26 -0.70 20.86
N ARG A 35 -11.23 -1.95 20.41
CA ARG A 35 -10.82 -3.11 21.22
C ARG A 35 -9.31 -3.12 21.47
N LEU A 36 -8.49 -2.88 20.44
CA LEU A 36 -7.04 -3.09 20.52
C LEU A 36 -6.28 -1.84 20.99
N VAL A 37 -6.60 -0.67 20.44
CA VAL A 37 -5.79 0.56 20.59
C VAL A 37 -5.52 0.96 22.04
N PRO A 38 -6.48 0.88 23.00
CA PRO A 38 -6.21 1.24 24.39
C PRO A 38 -5.10 0.39 25.03
N GLY A 39 -5.01 -0.90 24.67
CA GLY A 39 -4.08 -1.87 25.25
C GLY A 39 -2.67 -1.84 24.68
N ILE A 40 -2.46 -1.22 23.50
CA ILE A 40 -1.15 -1.19 22.83
C ILE A 40 -0.22 -0.23 23.58
N GLN A 41 0.82 -0.77 24.22
CA GLN A 41 1.78 0.03 25.00
C GLN A 41 2.76 0.82 24.13
N ALA A 42 3.03 0.31 22.92
CA ALA A 42 3.94 0.96 21.98
C ALA A 42 3.42 2.31 21.44
N PHE A 43 2.11 2.59 21.60
CA PHE A 43 1.50 3.81 21.08
C PHE A 43 1.38 4.88 22.15
N ASP A 44 1.80 6.10 21.81
CA ASP A 44 1.55 7.28 22.65
C ASP A 44 0.08 7.72 22.61
N TRP A 45 -0.25 8.74 23.40
CA TRP A 45 -1.63 9.23 23.50
C TRP A 45 -2.14 9.87 22.19
N GLU A 46 -1.27 10.51 21.41
CA GLU A 46 -1.63 11.20 20.16
C GLU A 46 -1.94 10.15 19.08
N GLN A 47 -1.09 9.14 18.96
CA GLN A 47 -1.27 7.98 18.10
C GLN A 47 -2.58 7.23 18.43
N LYS A 48 -2.85 6.99 19.72
CA LYS A 48 -4.10 6.36 20.15
C LYS A 48 -5.32 7.22 19.82
N ALA A 49 -5.28 8.52 20.09
CA ALA A 49 -6.37 9.43 19.78
C ALA A 49 -6.65 9.47 18.26
N LEU A 50 -5.60 9.46 17.44
CA LEU A 50 -5.71 9.44 15.99
C LEU A 50 -6.40 8.17 15.47
N LEU A 51 -5.97 7.00 15.94
CA LEU A 51 -6.59 5.73 15.55
C LEU A 51 -8.04 5.61 16.05
N LEU A 52 -8.34 6.11 17.25
CA LEU A 52 -9.70 6.10 17.79
C LEU A 52 -10.63 7.07 17.05
N ARG A 53 -10.10 8.20 16.55
CA ARG A 53 -10.87 9.06 15.63
C ARG A 53 -11.24 8.31 14.35
N VAL A 54 -10.29 7.60 13.73
CA VAL A 54 -10.58 6.76 12.55
C VAL A 54 -11.59 5.65 12.89
N ALA A 55 -11.52 5.10 14.11
CA ALA A 55 -12.48 4.11 14.58
C ALA A 55 -13.91 4.67 14.59
N ASP A 56 -14.10 5.90 15.08
CA ASP A 56 -15.41 6.56 15.12
C ASP A 56 -15.96 6.83 13.71
N GLU A 57 -15.09 7.21 12.77
CA GLU A 57 -15.46 7.39 11.37
C GLU A 57 -15.91 6.06 10.72
N LEU A 58 -15.19 4.96 10.96
CA LEU A 58 -15.56 3.63 10.48
C LEU A 58 -16.88 3.14 11.08
N LEU A 59 -17.08 3.34 12.39
CA LEU A 59 -18.34 2.98 13.06
C LEU A 59 -19.52 3.77 12.48
N THR A 60 -19.32 5.07 12.22
CA THR A 60 -20.34 5.94 11.61
C THR A 60 -20.68 5.47 10.19
N ALA A 61 -19.68 5.03 9.43
CA ALA A 61 -19.87 4.50 8.07
C ALA A 61 -20.35 3.04 8.03
N GLY A 62 -20.39 2.33 9.17
CA GLY A 62 -20.70 0.89 9.26
C GLY A 62 -21.92 0.44 8.45
N PRO A 63 -23.10 1.09 8.58
CA PRO A 63 -24.27 0.73 7.79
C PRO A 63 -24.01 0.79 6.28
N ARG A 64 -23.30 1.82 5.80
CA ARG A 64 -22.94 1.96 4.38
C ARG A 64 -21.91 0.92 3.95
N LEU A 65 -20.91 0.63 4.79
CA LEU A 65 -19.86 -0.36 4.51
C LEU A 65 -20.42 -1.79 4.43
N SER A 66 -21.45 -2.08 5.23
CA SER A 66 -22.07 -3.40 5.31
C SER A 66 -23.18 -3.66 4.28
N ASP A 67 -23.80 -2.62 3.70
CA ASP A 67 -24.94 -2.78 2.80
C ASP A 67 -24.51 -3.23 1.39
N PRO A 68 -24.82 -4.48 0.97
CA PRO A 68 -24.41 -5.00 -0.34
C PRO A 68 -25.09 -4.28 -1.52
N ARG A 69 -26.18 -3.55 -1.26
CA ARG A 69 -26.84 -2.72 -2.29
C ARG A 69 -26.01 -1.48 -2.57
N VAL A 70 -25.37 -0.92 -1.55
CA VAL A 70 -24.54 0.29 -1.62
C VAL A 70 -23.11 -0.02 -2.03
N LEU A 71 -22.52 -1.11 -1.53
CA LEU A 71 -21.20 -1.58 -1.93
C LEU A 71 -21.26 -3.06 -2.37
N PRO A 72 -21.09 -3.39 -3.66
CA PRO A 72 -21.19 -4.76 -4.14
C PRO A 72 -20.08 -5.60 -3.53
N ARG A 73 -20.43 -6.81 -3.09
CA ARG A 73 -19.52 -7.73 -2.42
C ARG A 73 -19.21 -8.93 -3.29
N GLN A 74 -17.98 -9.40 -3.23
CA GLN A 74 -17.53 -10.63 -3.88
C GLN A 74 -16.29 -11.15 -3.16
N VAL A 75 -15.75 -12.27 -3.62
CA VAL A 75 -14.44 -12.73 -3.16
C VAL A 75 -13.38 -11.73 -3.61
N CYS A 76 -12.59 -11.27 -2.66
CA CYS A 76 -11.45 -10.40 -2.86
C CYS A 76 -10.18 -11.10 -2.40
N HIS A 77 -9.05 -10.78 -3.03
CA HIS A 77 -7.72 -11.17 -2.57
C HIS A 77 -7.43 -10.63 -1.17
N ALA A 78 -7.89 -9.40 -0.88
CA ALA A 78 -7.86 -8.76 0.43
C ALA A 78 -6.47 -8.48 1.05
N ASP A 79 -5.39 -8.75 0.31
CA ASP A 79 -4.02 -8.43 0.72
C ASP A 79 -3.07 -8.17 -0.47
N ALA A 80 -3.53 -7.43 -1.48
CA ALA A 80 -2.70 -7.05 -2.62
C ALA A 80 -1.71 -5.91 -2.26
N ASN A 81 -0.68 -6.25 -1.47
CA ASN A 81 0.48 -5.42 -1.19
C ASN A 81 1.62 -5.68 -2.21
N ASP A 82 2.73 -4.97 -2.08
CA ASP A 82 3.87 -5.06 -2.98
C ASP A 82 4.67 -6.37 -2.88
N ASP A 83 4.74 -6.98 -1.69
CA ASP A 83 5.36 -8.30 -1.50
C ASP A 83 4.57 -9.40 -2.23
N ASN A 84 3.27 -9.21 -2.43
CA ASN A 84 2.37 -10.15 -3.11
C ASN A 84 2.27 -9.91 -4.63
N CYS A 85 3.05 -8.98 -5.19
CA CYS A 85 3.08 -8.69 -6.62
C CYS A 85 4.24 -9.41 -7.32
N VAL A 86 3.95 -10.15 -8.39
CA VAL A 86 4.98 -10.72 -9.27
C VAL A 86 5.25 -9.75 -10.41
N VAL A 87 6.49 -9.30 -10.53
CA VAL A 87 6.95 -8.37 -11.55
C VAL A 87 7.83 -9.10 -12.55
N SER A 88 7.58 -8.87 -13.85
CA SER A 88 8.43 -9.40 -14.92
C SER A 88 9.77 -8.66 -14.94
N GLU A 89 10.88 -9.39 -14.94
CA GLU A 89 12.22 -8.80 -15.09
C GLU A 89 12.37 -8.08 -16.43
N ASP A 90 11.79 -8.62 -17.50
CA ASP A 90 11.94 -8.09 -18.86
C ASP A 90 11.17 -6.78 -19.08
N SER A 91 9.94 -6.71 -18.56
CA SER A 91 9.04 -5.58 -18.83
C SER A 91 8.88 -4.62 -17.66
N GLY A 92 9.27 -5.02 -16.44
CA GLY A 92 8.98 -4.27 -15.22
C GLY A 92 7.50 -4.20 -14.87
N GLU A 93 6.64 -4.94 -15.57
CA GLU A 93 5.19 -4.93 -15.35
C GLU A 93 4.78 -5.98 -14.30
N VAL A 94 3.73 -5.66 -13.54
CA VAL A 94 3.08 -6.64 -12.66
C VAL A 94 2.34 -7.67 -13.52
N VAL A 95 2.84 -8.91 -13.52
CA VAL A 95 2.33 -10.05 -14.31
C VAL A 95 1.52 -11.05 -13.51
N GLY A 96 1.56 -10.99 -12.17
CA GLY A 96 0.77 -11.86 -11.31
C GLY A 96 0.57 -11.31 -9.90
N LEU A 97 -0.34 -11.95 -9.17
CA LEU A 97 -0.50 -11.84 -7.73
C LEU A 97 -0.35 -13.23 -7.11
N ILE A 98 0.22 -13.30 -5.92
CA ILE A 98 0.39 -14.50 -5.12
C ILE A 98 -0.22 -14.31 -3.73
N ASP A 99 -0.27 -15.38 -2.94
CA ASP A 99 -0.78 -15.38 -1.57
C ASP A 99 -2.28 -15.05 -1.42
N PHE A 100 -3.10 -16.00 -1.85
CA PHE A 100 -4.55 -15.94 -1.69
C PHE A 100 -5.03 -16.46 -0.31
N GLY A 101 -4.16 -16.48 0.70
CA GLY A 101 -4.47 -17.00 2.03
C GLY A 101 -5.53 -16.18 2.78
N ASP A 102 -5.54 -14.87 2.56
CA ASP A 102 -6.44 -13.91 3.23
C ASP A 102 -7.71 -13.58 2.45
N MET A 103 -8.04 -14.36 1.43
CA MET A 103 -9.23 -14.12 0.62
C MET A 103 -10.50 -14.01 1.47
N ALA A 104 -11.33 -13.03 1.14
CA ALA A 104 -12.54 -12.74 1.91
C ALA A 104 -13.68 -12.21 1.04
N ILE A 105 -14.91 -12.46 1.47
CA ILE A 105 -16.10 -11.89 0.83
C ILE A 105 -16.34 -10.48 1.39
N MET A 106 -15.85 -9.45 0.70
CA MET A 106 -15.90 -8.05 1.15
C MET A 106 -16.33 -7.11 0.01
N PRO A 107 -16.58 -5.81 0.29
CA PRO A 107 -16.83 -4.84 -0.77
C PRO A 107 -15.71 -4.85 -1.81
N ARG A 108 -16.03 -5.00 -3.10
CA ARG A 108 -15.00 -5.12 -4.15
C ARG A 108 -14.09 -3.90 -4.27
N VAL A 109 -14.57 -2.73 -3.84
CA VAL A 109 -13.77 -1.50 -3.78
C VAL A 109 -12.61 -1.60 -2.80
N CYS A 110 -12.65 -2.52 -1.83
CA CYS A 110 -11.53 -2.78 -0.94
C CYS A 110 -10.28 -3.26 -1.68
N GLU A 111 -10.40 -3.96 -2.81
CA GLU A 111 -9.25 -4.42 -3.61
C GLU A 111 -8.39 -3.24 -4.08
N VAL A 112 -9.03 -2.27 -4.72
CA VAL A 112 -8.34 -1.06 -5.18
C VAL A 112 -7.89 -0.20 -3.99
N GLY A 113 -8.67 -0.14 -2.91
CA GLY A 113 -8.29 0.60 -1.69
C GLY A 113 -7.02 0.04 -1.04
N ILE A 114 -6.92 -1.29 -0.90
CA ILE A 114 -5.74 -1.97 -0.33
C ILE A 114 -4.52 -1.76 -1.24
N THR A 115 -4.67 -2.04 -2.54
CA THR A 115 -3.59 -1.84 -3.53
C THR A 115 -3.08 -0.40 -3.52
N MET A 116 -4.02 0.56 -3.49
CA MET A 116 -3.71 1.98 -3.47
C MET A 116 -2.96 2.36 -2.19
N LEU A 117 -3.42 1.92 -1.02
CA LEU A 117 -2.75 2.21 0.26
C LEU A 117 -1.28 1.78 0.24
N TYR A 118 -0.98 0.56 -0.19
CA TYR A 118 0.40 0.08 -0.22
C TYR A 118 1.24 0.80 -1.28
N ALA A 119 0.65 1.18 -2.43
CA ALA A 119 1.31 2.06 -3.39
C ALA A 119 1.64 3.45 -2.80
N LEU A 120 0.76 4.01 -1.96
CA LEU A 120 1.01 5.27 -1.25
C LEU A 120 2.18 5.12 -0.26
N ILE A 121 2.21 4.04 0.51
CA ILE A 121 3.29 3.77 1.48
C ILE A 121 4.63 3.62 0.76
N LEU A 122 4.66 2.91 -0.36
CA LEU A 122 5.84 2.80 -1.22
C LEU A 122 6.29 4.16 -1.76
N GLY A 123 5.36 4.95 -2.30
CA GLY A 123 5.65 6.29 -2.82
C GLY A 123 6.10 7.28 -1.76
N LEU A 124 5.74 7.06 -0.48
CA LEU A 124 6.23 7.85 0.64
C LEU A 124 7.69 7.49 0.98
N ASN A 125 8.04 6.20 0.96
CA ASN A 125 9.40 5.71 1.23
C ASN A 125 10.37 5.96 0.07
N ARG A 126 9.86 5.98 -1.17
CA ARG A 126 10.63 6.23 -2.39
C ARG A 126 9.99 7.40 -3.13
N PRO A 127 10.45 8.64 -2.92
CA PRO A 127 9.97 9.78 -3.70
C PRO A 127 10.13 9.45 -5.18
N MET A 128 9.01 9.27 -5.89
CA MET A 128 9.07 9.03 -7.33
C MET A 128 9.68 10.27 -7.96
N GLY A 129 10.66 10.08 -8.85
CA GLY A 129 11.17 11.16 -9.69
C GLY A 129 10.02 11.77 -10.53
N PRO A 130 10.26 12.91 -11.21
CA PRO A 130 9.24 13.50 -12.07
C PRO A 130 8.71 12.43 -13.03
N SER A 131 7.39 12.42 -13.23
CA SER A 131 6.70 11.50 -14.15
C SER A 131 7.49 11.42 -15.46
N ALA A 132 8.05 10.24 -15.76
CA ALA A 132 8.72 10.04 -17.02
C ALA A 132 7.69 10.26 -18.13
N PRO A 133 7.99 11.05 -19.18
CA PRO A 133 7.06 11.23 -20.28
C PRO A 133 6.69 9.86 -20.85
N ALA A 134 5.42 9.69 -21.23
CA ALA A 134 4.79 8.44 -21.68
C ALA A 134 5.44 7.78 -22.94
N THR A 135 6.61 8.25 -23.38
CA THR A 135 7.33 7.82 -24.58
C THR A 135 8.58 6.97 -24.28
N THR A 136 8.90 6.64 -23.03
CA THR A 136 10.03 5.74 -22.75
C THR A 136 9.66 4.29 -23.05
N ARG A 137 9.64 3.92 -24.34
CA ARG A 137 9.86 2.52 -24.73
C ARG A 137 11.26 2.16 -24.27
N HIS A 138 11.37 1.23 -23.32
CA HIS A 138 12.61 0.50 -23.12
C HIS A 138 12.92 -0.24 -24.43
N GLN A 139 13.86 0.28 -25.21
CA GLN A 139 14.47 -0.48 -26.29
C GLN A 139 15.32 -1.57 -25.64
N ALA A 140 14.83 -2.80 -25.64
CA ALA A 140 15.66 -3.97 -25.43
C ALA A 140 16.64 -4.06 -26.62
N THR A 141 17.90 -3.68 -26.39
CA THR A 141 19.00 -4.06 -27.28
C THR A 141 19.42 -5.46 -26.90
N SER A 142 18.98 -6.43 -27.72
CA SER A 142 19.54 -7.77 -27.75
C SER A 142 20.91 -7.70 -28.39
N ASP A 143 21.99 -7.89 -27.62
CA ASP A 143 23.23 -8.41 -28.16
C ASP A 143 23.68 -9.53 -27.23
N GLY A 144 23.63 -10.75 -27.77
CA GLY A 144 24.11 -11.94 -27.10
C GLY A 144 25.63 -12.01 -27.12
N ASP A 145 26.21 -12.52 -26.04
CA ASP A 145 27.16 -13.63 -26.11
C ASP A 145 27.66 -14.00 -24.70
N GLY A 146 27.79 -15.31 -24.45
CA GLY A 146 28.76 -15.84 -23.48
C GLY A 146 28.26 -16.06 -22.05
N VAL A 147 27.58 -17.20 -21.83
CA VAL A 147 27.43 -17.81 -20.50
C VAL A 147 28.81 -18.07 -19.88
N THR A 148 29.07 -17.56 -18.68
CA THR A 148 30.08 -18.13 -17.77
C THR A 148 29.49 -18.23 -16.37
N MET A 149 29.13 -19.45 -15.96
CA MET A 149 28.80 -19.75 -14.57
C MET A 149 30.06 -19.63 -13.70
N LYS A 150 29.99 -18.83 -12.63
CA LYS A 150 30.89 -18.99 -11.48
C LYS A 150 30.07 -19.50 -10.30
N VAL A 151 30.29 -20.77 -9.99
CA VAL A 151 29.98 -21.38 -8.69
C VAL A 151 31.00 -20.85 -7.70
N THR A 152 30.57 -20.24 -6.60
CA THR A 152 31.43 -19.96 -5.45
C THR A 152 31.10 -20.97 -4.36
N GLU A 153 32.01 -21.91 -4.15
CA GLU A 153 32.08 -22.76 -2.96
C GLU A 153 32.60 -21.93 -1.79
N ASP A 154 31.82 -21.84 -0.71
CA ASP A 154 32.29 -21.32 0.57
C ASP A 154 33.15 -22.36 1.28
N GLN A 155 34.45 -22.08 1.43
CA GLN A 155 35.33 -22.78 2.35
C GLN A 155 35.56 -21.93 3.60
N TYR A 156 35.24 -22.54 4.74
CA TYR A 156 35.70 -22.15 6.08
C TYR A 156 37.23 -22.14 6.15
N SER A 157 37.84 -21.04 6.61
CA SER A 157 39.06 -21.11 7.41
C SER A 157 39.23 -19.88 8.29
N ALA A 158 39.72 -20.10 9.51
CA ALA A 158 39.95 -19.13 10.57
C ALA A 158 41.28 -18.37 10.41
N GLY A 159 41.35 -17.14 10.94
CA GLY A 159 42.61 -16.55 11.45
C GLY A 159 42.87 -15.06 11.16
N SER A 160 42.86 -14.28 12.24
CA SER A 160 43.64 -13.06 12.59
C SER A 160 43.37 -11.70 11.91
N ASP A 161 42.81 -10.80 12.73
CA ASP A 161 43.10 -9.37 12.99
C ASP A 161 44.04 -8.63 12.03
N ASP A 162 43.52 -7.56 11.40
CA ASP A 162 43.96 -6.14 11.51
C ASP A 162 43.35 -5.31 10.37
N SER A 163 42.11 -4.81 10.53
CA SER A 163 41.49 -3.91 9.52
C SER A 163 40.34 -3.06 10.07
N THR A 164 40.50 -2.41 11.23
CA THR A 164 39.49 -1.51 11.79
C THR A 164 39.62 -0.06 11.34
N ALA A 165 40.73 0.35 10.70
CA ALA A 165 40.95 1.75 10.31
C ALA A 165 40.50 2.12 8.88
N ALA A 166 40.37 1.14 7.97
CA ALA A 166 39.98 1.41 6.57
C ALA A 166 38.45 1.46 6.37
N ALA A 167 37.68 0.77 7.20
CA ALA A 167 36.22 0.73 7.11
C ALA A 167 35.53 2.02 7.62
N GLU A 168 36.16 2.75 8.54
CA GLU A 168 35.60 4.01 9.08
C GLU A 168 35.76 5.18 8.10
N ALA A 169 36.79 5.17 7.26
CA ALA A 169 37.02 6.23 6.27
C ALA A 169 36.03 6.14 5.09
N GLU A 170 35.69 4.94 4.65
CA GLU A 170 34.75 4.72 3.53
C GLU A 170 33.27 4.89 3.97
N ALA A 171 32.95 4.58 5.23
CA ALA A 171 31.63 4.88 5.80
C ALA A 171 31.37 6.39 5.95
N THR A 172 32.43 7.19 6.17
CA THR A 172 32.31 8.64 6.38
C THR A 172 32.12 9.41 5.06
N THR A 173 32.67 8.93 3.94
CA THR A 173 32.47 9.55 2.61
C THR A 173 31.13 9.21 1.98
N VAL A 174 30.55 8.02 2.24
CA VAL A 174 29.20 7.68 1.76
C VAL A 174 28.12 8.40 2.58
N ALA A 175 28.36 8.67 3.88
CA ALA A 175 27.47 9.48 4.70
C ALA A 175 27.42 10.96 4.28
N ALA A 176 28.52 11.51 3.75
CA ALA A 176 28.60 12.90 3.30
C ALA A 176 27.94 13.15 1.92
N ALA A 177 27.68 12.11 1.13
CA ALA A 177 26.99 12.23 -0.17
C ALA A 177 25.45 12.12 -0.07
N VAL A 178 24.90 11.85 1.12
CA VAL A 178 23.45 11.75 1.37
C VAL A 178 22.89 13.02 2.04
N VAL A 179 23.72 14.03 2.30
CA VAL A 179 23.30 15.32 2.86
C VAL A 179 23.57 16.44 1.87
N THR A 180 22.69 16.57 0.89
CA THR A 180 22.19 17.82 0.26
C THR A 180 21.05 17.36 -0.65
N CYS A 181 19.78 17.39 -0.27
CA CYS A 181 18.89 18.56 -0.27
C CYS A 181 17.63 18.22 0.55
N THR A 182 17.55 18.63 1.82
CA THR A 182 16.27 18.61 2.56
C THR A 182 15.56 19.95 2.34
N ASP A 183 14.88 20.09 1.21
CA ASP A 183 13.61 20.80 1.27
C ASP A 183 12.65 19.84 1.99
N GLU A 184 12.24 20.16 3.22
CA GLU A 184 11.11 19.46 3.83
C GLU A 184 9.90 19.70 2.92
N GLU A 185 9.60 18.71 2.06
CA GLU A 185 8.46 18.75 1.17
C GLU A 185 7.21 18.97 2.03
N SER A 186 6.50 20.08 1.79
CA SER A 186 5.32 20.42 2.57
C SER A 186 4.31 19.27 2.52
N ASP A 187 3.56 19.07 3.59
CA ASP A 187 2.54 18.01 3.66
C ASP A 187 1.54 18.08 2.50
N MET A 188 1.23 19.29 2.03
CA MET A 188 0.44 19.52 0.82
C MET A 188 1.07 18.93 -0.44
N ARG A 189 2.36 19.20 -0.70
CA ARG A 189 3.06 18.66 -1.88
C ARG A 189 3.23 17.15 -1.78
N THR A 190 3.56 16.66 -0.59
CA THR A 190 3.67 15.23 -0.32
C THR A 190 2.33 14.53 -0.59
N LEU A 191 1.22 15.03 -0.04
CA LEU A 191 -0.09 14.45 -0.25
C LEU A 191 -0.51 14.53 -1.72
N GLN A 192 -0.28 15.66 -2.40
CA GLN A 192 -0.57 15.79 -3.83
C GLN A 192 0.11 14.71 -4.67
N ARG A 193 1.42 14.51 -4.49
CA ARG A 193 2.21 13.49 -5.19
C ARG A 193 1.71 12.07 -4.88
N LEU A 194 1.32 11.81 -3.64
CA LEU A 194 0.72 10.54 -3.25
C LEU A 194 -0.64 10.32 -3.91
N LEU A 195 -1.49 11.35 -3.98
CA LEU A 195 -2.78 11.27 -4.66
C LEU A 195 -2.63 11.04 -6.18
N GLU A 196 -1.53 11.49 -6.80
CA GLU A 196 -1.18 11.13 -8.17
C GLU A 196 -0.93 9.61 -8.33
N VAL A 197 -0.17 9.00 -7.41
CA VAL A 197 0.02 7.53 -7.37
C VAL A 197 -1.32 6.83 -7.24
N ALA A 198 -2.17 7.28 -6.32
CA ALA A 198 -3.51 6.73 -6.13
C ALA A 198 -4.36 6.86 -7.40
N GLY A 199 -4.31 8.00 -8.08
CA GLY A 199 -4.99 8.23 -9.35
C GLY A 199 -4.55 7.28 -10.46
N LEU A 200 -3.24 6.96 -10.54
CA LEU A 200 -2.72 5.96 -11.48
C LEU A 200 -3.28 4.55 -11.22
N VAL A 201 -3.25 4.12 -9.96
CA VAL A 201 -3.82 2.83 -9.53
C VAL A 201 -5.32 2.77 -9.83
N LEU A 202 -6.05 3.83 -9.49
CA LEU A 202 -7.49 3.94 -9.72
C LEU A 202 -7.82 3.94 -11.21
N CYS A 203 -7.03 4.62 -12.05
CA CYS A 203 -7.18 4.62 -13.50
C CYS A 203 -7.10 3.19 -14.05
N GLY A 204 -6.01 2.48 -13.72
CA GLY A 204 -5.76 1.12 -14.20
C GLY A 204 -6.83 0.13 -13.73
N TYR A 205 -7.29 0.24 -12.48
CA TYR A 205 -8.36 -0.59 -11.94
C TYR A 205 -9.69 -0.35 -12.66
N GLN A 206 -10.10 0.92 -12.78
CA GLN A 206 -11.40 1.27 -13.35
C GLN A 206 -11.53 1.02 -14.86
N ARG A 207 -10.42 0.80 -15.59
CA ARG A 207 -10.47 0.34 -16.99
C ARG A 207 -11.09 -1.04 -17.14
N VAL A 208 -11.00 -1.86 -16.09
CA VAL A 208 -11.48 -3.25 -16.08
C VAL A 208 -12.71 -3.38 -15.18
N VAL A 209 -12.71 -2.68 -14.04
CA VAL A 209 -13.80 -2.73 -13.05
C VAL A 209 -14.39 -1.33 -12.83
N PRO A 210 -15.46 -0.96 -13.55
CA PRO A 210 -16.14 0.31 -13.33
C PRO A 210 -16.73 0.39 -11.91
N LEU A 211 -16.28 1.37 -11.14
CA LEU A 211 -16.77 1.62 -9.79
C LEU A 211 -17.96 2.59 -9.82
N ARG A 212 -18.95 2.34 -8.96
CA ARG A 212 -20.09 3.23 -8.77
C ARG A 212 -19.70 4.47 -7.96
N PRO A 213 -20.42 5.59 -8.07
CA PRO A 213 -20.16 6.78 -7.25
C PRO A 213 -20.11 6.47 -5.74
N GLU A 214 -20.97 5.57 -5.27
CA GLU A 214 -21.02 5.17 -3.86
C GLU A 214 -19.78 4.39 -3.42
N GLU A 215 -19.16 3.64 -4.34
CA GLU A 215 -17.90 2.93 -4.12
C GLU A 215 -16.73 3.93 -4.10
N LEU A 216 -16.69 4.88 -5.05
CA LEU A 216 -15.63 5.88 -5.13
C LEU A 216 -15.58 6.77 -3.88
N GLN A 217 -16.73 7.22 -3.41
CA GLN A 217 -16.85 8.10 -2.23
C GLN A 217 -16.32 7.50 -0.93
N VAL A 218 -16.23 6.17 -0.80
CA VAL A 218 -15.68 5.54 0.41
C VAL A 218 -14.17 5.30 0.34
N ILE A 219 -13.52 5.52 -0.80
CA ILE A 219 -12.08 5.25 -0.99
C ILE A 219 -11.23 5.97 0.07
N PRO A 220 -11.35 7.29 0.31
CA PRO A 220 -10.54 7.96 1.32
C PRO A 220 -10.68 7.34 2.72
N LEU A 221 -11.90 6.94 3.10
CA LEU A 221 -12.17 6.27 4.37
C LEU A 221 -11.55 4.86 4.42
N LEU A 222 -11.64 4.10 3.32
CA LEU A 222 -11.06 2.77 3.22
C LEU A 222 -9.53 2.81 3.32
N LEU A 223 -8.87 3.80 2.71
CA LEU A 223 -7.41 3.98 2.81
C LEU A 223 -6.97 4.17 4.26
N ARG A 224 -7.55 5.18 4.94
CA ARG A 224 -7.18 5.47 6.33
C ARG A 224 -7.64 4.38 7.30
N GLY A 225 -8.79 3.76 7.05
CA GLY A 225 -9.32 2.66 7.86
C GLY A 225 -8.43 1.42 7.79
N ARG A 226 -8.04 1.02 6.57
CA ARG A 226 -7.12 -0.10 6.37
C ARG A 226 -5.75 0.19 6.97
N LEU A 227 -5.23 1.41 6.83
CA LEU A 227 -3.97 1.82 7.45
C LEU A 227 -4.06 1.76 8.98
N ALA A 228 -5.13 2.29 9.57
CA ALA A 228 -5.35 2.24 11.01
C ALA A 228 -5.42 0.79 11.53
N GLN A 229 -6.16 -0.09 10.83
CA GLN A 229 -6.20 -1.52 11.15
C GLN A 229 -4.81 -2.15 11.06
N SER A 230 -4.05 -1.86 10.00
CA SER A 230 -2.68 -2.37 9.83
C SER A 230 -1.75 -1.95 10.97
N LEU A 231 -1.77 -0.67 11.36
CA LEU A 231 -1.00 -0.18 12.50
C LEU A 231 -1.37 -0.91 13.80
N ALA A 232 -2.66 -0.99 14.13
CA ALA A 232 -3.12 -1.57 15.39
C ALA A 232 -2.94 -3.09 15.46
N LEU A 233 -3.32 -3.82 14.40
CA LEU A 233 -3.17 -5.27 14.33
C LEU A 233 -1.70 -5.67 14.27
N GLY A 234 -0.88 -4.97 13.48
CA GLY A 234 0.57 -5.21 13.44
C GLY A 234 1.22 -5.05 14.82
N ALA A 235 0.91 -3.97 15.55
CA ALA A 235 1.41 -3.77 16.91
C ALA A 235 0.95 -4.85 17.90
N ALA A 236 -0.31 -5.28 17.80
CA ALA A 236 -0.83 -6.34 18.64
C ALA A 236 -0.18 -7.70 18.33
N SER A 237 0.07 -7.99 17.05
CA SER A 237 0.67 -9.25 16.59
C SER A 237 2.13 -9.41 17.01
N VAL A 238 2.90 -8.32 17.12
CA VAL A 238 4.31 -8.39 17.60
C VAL A 238 4.41 -8.93 19.02
N VAL A 239 3.40 -8.72 19.87
CA VAL A 239 3.37 -9.28 21.21
C VAL A 239 3.25 -10.81 21.17
N ALA A 240 2.52 -11.34 20.20
CA ALA A 240 2.32 -12.77 20.02
C ALA A 240 3.47 -13.46 19.27
N ASP A 241 4.09 -12.76 18.31
CA ASP A 241 5.24 -13.24 17.55
C ASP A 241 6.34 -12.16 17.44
N PRO A 242 7.19 -12.03 18.48
CA PRO A 242 8.28 -11.06 18.48
C PRO A 242 9.35 -11.36 17.41
N GLY A 243 9.47 -12.62 16.97
CA GLY A 243 10.47 -13.03 15.96
C GLY A 243 10.18 -12.45 14.58
N ASN A 244 8.92 -12.14 14.31
CA ASN A 244 8.46 -11.58 13.04
C ASN A 244 8.24 -10.05 13.09
N ALA A 245 8.80 -9.36 14.09
CA ALA A 245 8.55 -7.94 14.33
C ALA A 245 8.97 -7.04 13.15
N ALA A 246 10.04 -7.36 12.43
CA ALA A 246 10.48 -6.56 11.29
C ALA A 246 9.42 -6.50 10.18
N TYR A 247 8.79 -7.63 9.87
CA TYR A 247 7.70 -7.73 8.92
C TYR A 247 6.42 -7.05 9.45
N LEU A 248 6.01 -7.40 10.67
CA LEU A 248 4.78 -6.88 11.29
C LEU A 248 4.79 -5.36 11.55
N LEU A 249 5.99 -4.76 11.65
CA LEU A 249 6.17 -3.33 11.86
C LEU A 249 6.60 -2.58 10.59
N ALA A 250 6.74 -3.25 9.44
CA ALA A 250 7.17 -2.63 8.18
C ALA A 250 6.27 -1.45 7.79
N THR A 251 4.95 -1.59 7.99
CA THR A 251 3.98 -0.52 7.74
C THR A 251 4.02 0.62 8.77
N GLN A 252 4.53 0.40 9.99
CA GLN A 252 4.38 1.37 11.07
C GLN A 252 5.19 2.66 10.88
N ARG A 253 6.45 2.54 10.45
CA ARG A 253 7.34 3.71 10.34
C ARG A 253 6.81 4.77 9.36
N PRO A 254 6.48 4.45 8.09
CA PRO A 254 5.84 5.40 7.18
C PRO A 254 4.35 5.63 7.52
N GLY A 255 3.69 4.63 8.12
CA GLY A 255 2.26 4.64 8.36
C GLY A 255 1.79 5.78 9.25
N TRP A 256 2.57 6.19 10.26
CA TRP A 256 2.21 7.33 11.12
C TRP A 256 2.19 8.67 10.39
N ARG A 257 3.14 8.90 9.47
CA ARG A 257 3.12 10.10 8.62
C ARG A 257 1.94 10.04 7.65
N MET A 258 1.74 8.89 7.01
CA MET A 258 0.65 8.69 6.06
C MET A 258 -0.73 8.91 6.68
N ILE A 259 -1.01 8.32 7.84
CA ILE A 259 -2.33 8.46 8.47
C ILE A 259 -2.61 9.91 8.89
N ARG A 260 -1.59 10.68 9.30
CA ARG A 260 -1.74 12.12 9.58
C ARG A 260 -2.14 12.90 8.34
N LEU A 261 -1.56 12.59 7.17
CA LEU A 261 -1.91 13.21 5.88
C LEU A 261 -3.32 12.84 5.41
N LEU A 262 -3.77 11.61 5.69
CA LEU A 262 -5.07 11.09 5.26
C LEU A 262 -6.25 11.47 6.18
N VAL A 263 -5.99 12.08 7.34
CA VAL A 263 -7.06 12.53 8.23
C VAL A 263 -7.80 13.71 7.60
N PRO A 264 -9.13 13.66 7.46
CA PRO A 264 -9.88 14.74 6.83
C PRO A 264 -9.66 16.09 7.52
N GLY A 265 -9.31 17.10 6.74
CA GLY A 265 -9.08 18.47 7.19
C GLY A 265 -7.68 18.74 7.76
N SER A 266 -6.78 17.75 7.76
CA SER A 266 -5.35 17.97 8.07
C SER A 266 -4.65 18.76 6.97
N VAL A 267 -4.82 18.30 5.73
CA VAL A 267 -4.30 18.90 4.50
C VAL A 267 -5.42 19.09 3.49
N MET A 268 -6.25 18.06 3.30
CA MET A 268 -7.40 18.05 2.39
C MET A 268 -8.59 17.37 3.05
N THR A 269 -9.80 17.68 2.58
CA THR A 269 -11.03 16.93 2.84
C THR A 269 -11.07 15.63 2.04
N ASP A 270 -11.97 14.70 2.42
CA ASP A 270 -12.20 13.47 1.66
C ASP A 270 -12.63 13.74 0.21
N GLU A 271 -13.47 14.74 0.02
CA GLU A 271 -13.93 15.14 -1.31
C GLU A 271 -12.76 15.64 -2.15
N GLU A 272 -11.93 16.54 -1.61
CA GLU A 272 -10.74 17.04 -2.33
C GLU A 272 -9.75 15.91 -2.65
N MET A 273 -9.50 14.99 -1.72
CA MET A 273 -8.65 13.83 -1.98
C MET A 273 -9.18 12.98 -3.13
N LEU A 274 -10.49 12.67 -3.12
CA LEU A 274 -11.12 11.90 -4.18
C LEU A 274 -11.08 12.63 -5.53
N GLN A 275 -11.38 13.93 -5.56
CA GLN A 275 -11.33 14.72 -6.79
C GLN A 275 -9.92 14.76 -7.39
N ASN A 276 -8.88 14.85 -6.57
CA ASN A 276 -7.49 14.77 -7.04
C ASN A 276 -7.17 13.42 -7.68
N MET A 277 -7.56 12.31 -7.03
CA MET A 277 -7.37 10.96 -7.60
C MET A 277 -8.12 10.80 -8.94
N LEU A 278 -9.35 11.31 -9.02
CA LEU A 278 -10.17 11.22 -10.22
C LEU A 278 -9.63 12.07 -11.37
N ALA A 279 -9.16 13.30 -11.10
CA ALA A 279 -8.58 14.18 -12.11
C ALA A 279 -7.39 13.51 -12.81
N VAL A 280 -6.51 12.85 -12.05
CA VAL A 280 -5.39 12.08 -12.60
C VAL A 280 -5.88 10.87 -13.40
N ALA A 281 -6.86 10.14 -12.87
CA ALA A 281 -7.39 8.97 -13.54
C ALA A 281 -8.10 9.30 -14.87
N GLU A 282 -8.77 10.44 -14.95
CA GLU A 282 -9.45 10.92 -16.15
C GLU A 282 -8.51 11.54 -17.17
N GLY A 283 -7.54 12.36 -16.73
CA GLY A 283 -6.56 13.00 -17.62
C GLY A 283 -5.80 11.98 -18.48
N LEU A 284 -5.47 10.81 -17.91
CA LEU A 284 -4.79 9.73 -18.63
C LEU A 284 -5.71 8.99 -19.61
N ARG A 285 -7.00 8.86 -19.31
CA ARG A 285 -7.97 8.26 -20.25
C ARG A 285 -8.17 9.12 -21.49
N VAL A 286 -8.10 10.44 -21.35
CA VAL A 286 -8.19 11.37 -22.47
C VAL A 286 -6.90 11.31 -23.30
N GLY A 287 -5.73 11.25 -22.65
CA GLY A 287 -4.44 11.13 -23.34
C GLY A 287 -4.27 9.85 -24.17
N GLU A 288 -4.85 8.72 -23.73
CA GLU A 288 -4.78 7.45 -24.47
C GLU A 288 -5.73 7.35 -25.67
N ARG A 289 -6.74 8.22 -25.78
CA ARG A 289 -7.65 8.23 -26.95
C ARG A 289 -7.08 8.98 -28.15
N VAL A 290 -5.86 9.52 -28.04
CA VAL A 290 -5.19 10.31 -29.08
C VAL A 290 -3.97 9.57 -29.59
N TYR A 291 -4.12 8.32 -30.06
CA TYR A 291 -3.13 7.65 -30.93
C TYR A 291 -3.82 6.61 -31.82
#